data_AF-A0A9W6GF56-F1
#
_entry.id   AF-A0A9W6GF56-F1
#
_cell.length_a   1.000
_cell.length_b   1.000
_cell.length_c   1.000
_cell.angle_alpha   90.00
_cell.angle_beta   90.00
_cell.angle_gamma   90.00
#
_symmetry.space_group_name_H-M   'P 1'
#
loop_
_entity.id
_entity.type
_entity.pdbx_description
1 polymer ?
#
loop_
_entity_poly.entity_id
_entity_poly.type
_entity_poly.pdbx_seq_one_letter_code
_entity_poly.pdbx_strand_id
1 'polypeptide(L)' 'MRKKLYLIIVLLFAFLVVGFAVAQNKDNSTAFQKVDYCLAMNVDGKMENMISAKPCTPSGWWCTSSSQCCSGRCTNNVCD' A
#
# COMPACT_ATOMS: atom_id res chain seq x y z
N MET A 1 47.51 -8.68 -30.23
CA MET A 1 47.08 -9.18 -28.90
C MET A 1 46.29 -8.15 -28.08
N ARG A 2 46.80 -6.92 -27.89
CA ARG A 2 46.20 -5.91 -27.00
C ARG A 2 44.83 -5.37 -27.42
N LYS A 3 44.55 -5.24 -28.73
CA LYS A 3 43.23 -4.79 -29.24
C LYS A 3 42.12 -5.82 -29.02
N LYS A 4 42.44 -7.12 -29.12
CA LYS A 4 41.51 -8.21 -28.79
C LYS A 4 41.24 -8.26 -27.28
N LEU A 5 42.27 -8.03 -26.47
CA LEU A 5 42.14 -7.94 -25.01
C LEU A 5 41.26 -6.75 -24.57
N TYR A 6 41.42 -5.59 -25.22
CA TYR A 6 40.61 -4.40 -24.94
C TYR A 6 39.12 -4.62 -25.26
N LEU A 7 38.80 -5.27 -26.39
CA LEU A 7 37.42 -5.59 -26.75
C LEU A 7 36.74 -6.53 -25.74
N ILE A 8 37.48 -7.53 -25.22
CA ILE A 8 36.96 -8.44 -24.20
C ILE A 8 36.65 -7.69 -22.90
N ILE A 9 37.52 -6.78 -22.47
CA ILE A 9 37.33 -5.97 -21.25
C ILE A 9 36.12 -5.05 -21.38
N VAL A 10 35.94 -4.39 -22.53
CA VAL A 10 34.79 -3.50 -22.78
C VAL A 10 33.47 -4.28 -22.78
N LEU A 11 33.46 -5.48 -23.38
CA LEU A 11 32.27 -6.34 -23.36
C LEU A 11 31.91 -6.77 -21.94
N LEU A 12 32.88 -7.17 -21.12
CA LEU A 12 32.64 -7.55 -19.71
C LEU A 12 32.10 -6.38 -18.88
N PHE A 13 32.64 -5.17 -19.05
CA PHE A 13 32.13 -3.97 -18.38
C PHE A 13 30.70 -3.62 -18.81
N ALA A 14 30.37 -3.77 -20.10
CA ALA A 14 29.01 -3.56 -20.59
C ALA A 14 28.00 -4.54 -19.98
N PHE A 15 28.35 -5.83 -19.88
CA PHE A 15 27.51 -6.83 -19.23
C PHE A 15 27.32 -6.57 -17.74
N LEU A 16 28.36 -6.10 -17.04
CA LEU A 16 28.25 -5.71 -15.63
C LEU A 16 27.28 -4.54 -15.46
N VAL A 17 27.41 -3.47 -16.26
CA VAL A 17 26.54 -2.28 -16.15
C VAL A 17 25.07 -2.59 -16.45
N VAL A 18 24.81 -3.48 -17.42
CA VAL A 18 23.43 -3.93 -17.75
C VAL A 18 22.83 -4.80 -16.65
N GLY A 19 23.65 -5.52 -15.87
CA GLY A 19 23.20 -6.41 -14.79
C GLY A 19 22.70 -5.72 -13.51
N PHE A 20 23.01 -4.44 -13.28
CA PHE A 20 22.66 -3.74 -12.03
C PHE A 20 21.40 -2.86 -12.11
N ALA A 21 20.66 -2.87 -13.22
CA ALA A 21 19.46 -2.05 -13.37
C ALA A 21 18.15 -2.84 -13.12
N VAL A 22 17.97 -3.41 -11.92
CA VAL A 22 16.63 -3.72 -11.39
C VAL A 22 16.57 -3.28 -9.92
N ALA A 23 16.26 -2.00 -9.74
CA ALA A 23 15.72 -1.47 -8.50
C ALA A 23 14.41 -0.76 -8.86
N GLN A 24 13.31 -1.50 -8.81
CA GLN A 24 11.97 -0.94 -8.76
C GLN A 24 11.31 -1.48 -7.49
N ASN A 25 11.44 -0.66 -6.44
CA ASN A 25 10.55 -0.62 -5.30
C ASN A 25 9.22 -0.08 -5.82
N LYS A 26 8.19 -0.92 -5.87
CA LYS A 26 6.84 -0.45 -6.16
C LYS A 26 5.87 -1.25 -5.31
N ASP A 27 5.57 -0.66 -4.17
CA ASP A 27 4.33 -0.73 -3.39
C ASP A 27 3.54 -2.02 -3.57
N ASN A 28 3.61 -2.88 -2.55
CA ASN A 28 2.67 -3.99 -2.35
C ASN A 28 1.27 -3.43 -2.07
N SER A 29 0.64 -2.83 -3.08
CA SER A 29 -0.80 -2.60 -3.11
C SER A 29 -1.41 -3.91 -3.56
N THR A 30 -1.57 -4.80 -2.58
CA THR A 30 -2.48 -5.94 -2.65
C THR A 30 -3.75 -5.50 -3.35
N ALA A 31 -4.23 -6.33 -4.28
CA ALA A 31 -5.50 -6.23 -4.96
C ALA A 31 -6.49 -5.32 -4.21
N PHE A 32 -6.99 -4.28 -4.87
CA PHE A 32 -8.10 -3.48 -4.38
C PHE A 32 -9.33 -4.40 -4.25
N GLN A 33 -9.35 -5.17 -3.17
CA GLN A 33 -10.52 -5.77 -2.62
C GLN A 33 -11.42 -4.57 -2.32
N LYS A 34 -12.65 -4.60 -2.80
CA LYS A 34 -13.69 -3.65 -2.39
C LYS A 34 -13.89 -3.82 -0.88
N VAL A 35 -13.08 -3.15 -0.08
CA VAL A 35 -13.24 -3.03 1.36
C VAL A 35 -13.72 -1.62 1.56
N ASP A 36 -14.94 -1.46 2.05
CA ASP A 36 -15.53 -0.16 2.36
C ASP A 36 -14.76 0.43 3.55
N TYR A 37 -13.61 1.05 3.26
CA TYR A 37 -12.80 1.73 4.26
C TYR A 37 -13.51 3.03 4.64
N CYS A 38 -13.65 3.26 5.93
CA CYS A 38 -13.88 4.59 6.45
C CYS A 38 -12.64 5.40 6.16
N LEU A 39 -12.69 6.30 5.16
CA LEU A 39 -11.77 7.42 5.17
C LEU A 39 -12.10 8.21 6.43
N ALA A 40 -11.29 8.04 7.47
CA ALA A 40 -11.28 8.94 8.60
C ALA A 40 -10.94 10.33 8.06
N MET A 41 -11.97 11.14 7.76
CA MET A 41 -11.81 12.56 7.56
C MET A 41 -11.43 13.14 8.91
N ASN A 42 -10.14 13.43 9.09
CA ASN A 42 -9.65 14.23 10.22
C ASN A 42 -10.31 15.61 10.15
N VAL A 43 -10.89 16.07 11.27
CA VAL A 43 -11.47 17.42 11.40
C VAL A 43 -10.38 18.47 11.72
N ASP A 44 -9.13 18.04 11.97
CA ASP A 44 -8.11 18.93 12.56
C ASP A 44 -6.80 19.04 11.76
N GLY A 45 -6.77 18.62 10.49
CA GLY A 45 -5.70 19.00 9.54
C GLY A 45 -4.27 18.59 9.90
N LYS A 46 -4.03 17.48 10.62
CA LYS A 46 -2.67 17.01 10.94
C LYS A 46 -2.41 15.59 10.41
N MET A 47 -1.42 15.49 9.52
CA MET A 47 -0.94 14.23 8.94
C MET A 47 -0.07 13.47 9.95
N GLU A 48 -0.71 12.71 10.83
CA GLU A 48 -0.04 11.64 11.56
C GLU A 48 -0.46 10.29 10.98
N ASN A 49 0.55 9.60 10.43
CA ASN A 49 0.54 8.26 9.90
C ASN A 49 -0.43 7.33 10.67
N MET A 50 -1.61 7.09 10.10
CA MET A 50 -2.49 6.01 10.52
C MET A 50 -2.87 5.18 9.30
N ILE A 51 -1.95 4.33 8.86
CA ILE A 51 -2.36 3.04 8.28
C ILE A 51 -2.81 2.14 9.43
N SER A 52 -3.81 2.60 10.18
CA SER A 52 -4.75 1.73 10.84
C SER A 52 -6.09 2.04 10.22
N ALA A 53 -6.21 1.73 8.93
CA ALA A 53 -7.49 1.49 8.31
C ALA A 53 -8.07 0.25 9.00
N LYS A 54 -8.60 0.44 10.21
CA LYS A 54 -9.31 -0.62 10.90
C LYS A 54 -10.53 -0.91 10.01
N PRO A 55 -10.74 -2.18 9.59
CA PRO A 55 -11.95 -2.53 8.88
C PRO A 55 -13.13 -2.12 9.75
N CYS A 56 -13.99 -1.27 9.20
CA CYS A 56 -15.21 -0.80 9.83
C CYS A 56 -16.41 -1.50 9.19
N THR A 57 -17.46 -1.65 9.98
CA THR A 57 -18.69 -2.35 9.62
C THR A 57 -19.64 -1.37 8.90
N PRO A 58 -20.07 -1.68 7.66
CA PRO A 58 -20.96 -0.79 6.90
C PRO A 58 -22.36 -0.68 7.52
N SER A 59 -23.11 0.35 7.14
CA SER A 59 -24.50 0.55 7.54
C SER A 59 -25.37 -0.68 7.21
N GLY A 60 -26.29 -1.03 8.10
CA GLY A 60 -27.18 -2.20 7.97
C GLY A 60 -26.59 -3.53 8.45
N TRP A 61 -25.33 -3.55 8.91
CA TRP A 61 -24.68 -4.75 9.42
C TRP A 61 -24.66 -4.81 10.94
N TRP A 62 -24.54 -6.03 11.45
CA TRP A 62 -24.54 -6.28 12.89
C TRP A 62 -23.33 -5.64 13.59
N CYS A 63 -23.58 -5.05 14.76
CA CYS A 63 -22.56 -4.43 15.60
C CYS A 63 -22.82 -4.69 17.08
N THR A 64 -21.73 -4.71 17.86
CA THR A 64 -21.79 -4.74 19.33
C THR A 64 -21.28 -3.46 19.98
N SER A 65 -20.66 -2.56 19.20
CA SER A 65 -20.19 -1.26 19.66
C SER A 65 -20.18 -0.25 18.52
N SER A 66 -20.46 1.02 18.84
CA SER A 66 -20.45 2.15 17.89
C SER A 66 -19.11 2.32 17.17
N SER A 67 -17.99 1.98 17.81
CA SER A 67 -16.64 2.06 17.21
C SER A 67 -16.35 0.95 16.19
N GLN A 68 -17.28 0.01 15.99
CA GLN A 68 -17.22 -0.97 14.90
C GLN A 68 -17.81 -0.40 13.62
N CYS A 69 -18.81 0.48 13.73
CA CYS A 69 -19.56 1.00 12.58
C CYS A 69 -18.84 2.14 11.88
N CYS A 70 -18.98 2.20 10.56
CA CYS A 70 -18.41 3.29 9.77
C CYS A 70 -18.95 4.67 10.15
N SER A 71 -20.22 4.73 10.49
CA SER A 71 -20.93 5.93 10.96
C SER A 71 -20.57 6.31 12.40
N GLY A 72 -19.82 5.47 13.12
CA GLY A 72 -19.58 5.63 14.55
C GLY A 72 -20.83 5.46 15.40
N ARG A 73 -21.87 4.81 14.86
CA ARG A 73 -23.16 4.58 15.53
C ARG A 73 -23.65 3.15 15.36
N CYS A 74 -23.95 2.51 16.49
CA CYS A 74 -24.54 1.18 16.55
C CYS A 74 -25.90 1.28 17.25
N THR A 75 -26.98 1.11 16.48
CA THR A 75 -28.36 1.26 16.93
C THR A 75 -29.10 -0.06 16.75
N ASN A 76 -29.74 -0.57 17.81
CA ASN A 76 -30.41 -1.88 17.80
C ASN A 76 -29.52 -3.02 17.26
N ASN A 77 -28.23 -3.00 17.63
CA ASN A 77 -27.22 -3.95 17.15
C ASN A 77 -26.97 -3.90 15.63
N VAL A 78 -27.34 -2.81 14.97
CA VAL A 78 -27.11 -2.58 13.55
C VAL A 78 -26.39 -1.24 13.37
N CYS A 79 -25.43 -1.19 12.44
CA CYS A 79 -24.78 0.06 12.09
C CYS A 79 -25.76 0.99 11.35
N ASP A 80 -25.85 2.24 11.79
CA ASP A 80 -26.62 3.27 11.07
C ASP A 80 -25.95 3.63 9.74
#